data_AF-A0A5T2BZ32-F1
#
_entry.id   AF-A0A5T2BZ32-F1
#
_cell.length_a   1.000
_cell.length_b   1.000
_cell.length_c   1.000
_cell.angle_alpha   90.00
_cell.angle_beta   90.00
_cell.angle_gamma   90.00
#
_symmetry.space_group_name_H-M   'P 1'
#
loop_
_entity.id
_entity.type
_entity.pdbx_description
1 polymer ?
#
loop_
_entity_poly.entity_id
_entity_poly.type
_entity_poly.pdbx_seq_one_letter_code
_entity_poly.pdbx_strand_id
1 'polypeptide(L)'
;MANKLKVAWFDGLNIGQTHFEQQERFFNRNIDLKTINIYSNLYGIIDLEFSQEMLLQGKIALSKISGIAQDGSIFNAPEQDLLPEPIEINYESLIDSVVVLKIPIGVTDIADLSLRNTFPNSKFICLRNSIALRNYDDSKSNVMDKIEDEYELENLTFTQEKKDLLLASLRLKLGILGNSTPDELELPIAKIKNIDINKKIELESDFIPTCLNISKISTIRSFLEEIIFSINQHKKVLSNVFKG
;
A
#
# COMPACT_ATOMS: atom_id res chain seq x y z
N MET A 1 -27.14 -7.19 4.79
CA MET A 1 -26.44 -8.28 5.52
C MET A 1 -25.83 -9.37 4.63
N ALA A 2 -26.17 -9.49 3.33
CA ALA A 2 -25.65 -10.55 2.45
C ALA A 2 -24.31 -10.25 1.72
N ASN A 3 -23.81 -9.01 1.75
CA ASN A 3 -22.74 -8.51 0.86
C ASN A 3 -21.37 -9.21 0.98
N LYS A 4 -21.14 -10.03 2.01
CA LYS A 4 -19.87 -10.76 2.21
C LYS A 4 -20.07 -12.25 2.52
N LEU A 5 -21.23 -12.81 2.14
CA LEU A 5 -21.52 -14.24 2.29
C LEU A 5 -20.85 -15.07 1.18
N LYS A 6 -20.65 -16.36 1.46
CA LYS A 6 -20.08 -17.32 0.52
C LYS A 6 -21.03 -17.53 -0.66
N VAL A 7 -20.48 -17.57 -1.87
CA VAL A 7 -21.23 -17.98 -3.06
C VAL A 7 -21.61 -19.46 -2.95
N ALA A 8 -22.88 -19.78 -3.18
CA ALA A 8 -23.37 -21.15 -3.28
C ALA A 8 -23.13 -21.67 -4.70
N TRP A 9 -22.12 -22.53 -4.87
CA TRP A 9 -21.80 -23.17 -6.14
C TRP A 9 -22.58 -24.47 -6.27
N PHE A 10 -23.26 -24.67 -7.40
CA PHE A 10 -24.04 -25.87 -7.70
C PHE A 10 -24.05 -26.14 -9.21
N ASP A 11 -24.32 -27.38 -9.58
CA ASP A 11 -24.36 -27.79 -10.98
C ASP A 11 -25.51 -27.10 -11.73
N GLY A 12 -25.21 -26.59 -12.92
CA GLY A 12 -26.16 -25.82 -13.73
C GLY A 12 -26.22 -24.33 -13.37
N LEU A 13 -25.39 -23.84 -12.46
CA LEU A 13 -25.23 -22.40 -12.21
C LEU A 13 -24.61 -21.69 -13.43
N ASN A 14 -25.23 -20.61 -13.89
CA ASN A 14 -24.65 -19.74 -14.91
C ASN A 14 -23.65 -18.75 -14.27
N ILE A 15 -22.36 -18.90 -14.56
CA ILE A 15 -21.28 -18.13 -13.94
C ILE A 15 -21.18 -16.76 -14.58
N GLY A 16 -21.01 -15.73 -13.75
CA GLY A 16 -20.87 -14.34 -14.17
C GLY A 16 -20.03 -13.52 -13.20
N GLN A 17 -19.68 -12.29 -13.59
CA GLN A 17 -18.83 -11.37 -12.82
C GLN A 17 -19.24 -11.24 -11.34
N THR A 18 -20.54 -11.14 -11.07
CA THR A 18 -21.09 -10.99 -9.72
C THR A 18 -20.70 -12.12 -8.77
N HIS A 19 -20.53 -13.34 -9.29
CA HIS A 19 -20.10 -14.48 -8.47
C HIS A 19 -18.64 -14.33 -8.04
N PHE A 20 -17.76 -13.89 -8.94
CA PHE A 20 -16.35 -13.67 -8.61
C PHE A 20 -16.17 -12.49 -7.65
N GLU A 21 -16.87 -11.37 -7.88
CA GLU A 21 -16.85 -10.25 -6.95
C GLU A 21 -17.35 -10.64 -5.55
N GLN A 22 -18.43 -11.43 -5.47
CA GLN A 22 -18.96 -11.89 -4.19
C GLN A 22 -18.01 -12.88 -3.50
N GLN A 23 -17.33 -13.72 -4.27
CA GLN A 23 -16.28 -14.62 -3.76
C GLN A 23 -15.08 -13.84 -3.21
N GLU A 24 -14.63 -12.79 -3.91
CA GLU A 24 -13.59 -11.88 -3.46
C GLU A 24 -13.98 -11.19 -2.14
N ARG A 25 -15.20 -10.63 -2.06
CA ARG A 25 -15.74 -10.02 -0.82
C ARG A 25 -15.76 -11.01 0.35
N PHE A 26 -16.14 -12.27 0.10
CA PHE A 26 -16.14 -13.32 1.12
C PHE A 26 -14.72 -13.66 1.59
N PHE A 27 -13.75 -13.76 0.68
CA PHE A 27 -12.36 -14.03 1.04
C PHE A 27 -11.74 -12.88 1.82
N ASN A 28 -11.90 -11.64 1.36
CA ASN A 28 -11.43 -10.44 2.07
C ASN A 28 -12.00 -10.41 3.50
N ARG A 29 -13.31 -10.64 3.67
CA ARG A 29 -13.92 -10.76 5.02
C ARG A 29 -13.21 -11.78 5.91
N ASN A 30 -12.91 -12.97 5.38
CA ASN A 30 -12.28 -14.02 6.18
C ASN A 30 -10.83 -13.68 6.53
N ILE A 31 -10.11 -12.99 5.64
CA ILE A 31 -8.77 -12.48 5.91
C ILE A 31 -8.86 -11.44 7.03
N ASP A 32 -9.66 -10.39 6.85
CA ASP A 32 -9.82 -9.28 7.80
C ASP A 32 -10.22 -9.78 9.20
N LEU A 33 -11.20 -10.70 9.29
CA LEU A 33 -11.65 -11.27 10.57
C LEU A 33 -10.57 -12.09 11.28
N LYS A 34 -9.61 -12.67 10.54
CA LYS A 34 -8.52 -13.48 11.09
C LYS A 34 -7.24 -12.67 11.33
N THR A 35 -7.11 -11.48 10.76
CA THR A 35 -5.92 -10.63 10.90
C THR A 35 -6.22 -9.42 11.77
N ILE A 36 -7.10 -8.51 11.33
CA ILE A 36 -7.35 -7.21 11.97
C ILE A 36 -8.09 -7.38 13.30
N ASN A 37 -9.06 -8.28 13.38
CA ASN A 37 -9.84 -8.45 14.61
C ASN A 37 -9.07 -9.16 15.74
N ILE A 38 -8.00 -9.89 15.40
CA ILE A 38 -7.18 -10.59 16.40
C ILE A 38 -6.13 -9.65 16.98
N TYR A 39 -5.55 -8.78 16.15
CA TYR A 39 -4.59 -7.78 16.54
C TYR A 39 -5.28 -6.43 16.64
N SER A 40 -5.68 -6.02 17.86
CA SER A 40 -6.20 -4.67 18.09
C SER A 40 -5.23 -3.63 17.50
N ASN A 41 -5.67 -2.92 16.46
CA ASN A 41 -4.90 -1.89 15.73
C ASN A 41 -3.84 -2.41 14.73
N LEU A 42 -4.09 -3.50 14.00
CA LEU A 42 -3.24 -3.92 12.86
C LEU A 42 -3.43 -3.03 11.61
N TYR A 43 -3.22 -1.74 11.77
CA TYR A 43 -3.19 -0.76 10.68
C TYR A 43 -2.05 0.23 10.90
N GLY A 44 -1.58 0.86 9.83
CA GLY A 44 -0.49 1.82 9.85
C GLY A 44 0.51 1.59 8.73
N ILE A 45 1.56 2.40 8.78
CA ILE A 45 2.63 2.48 7.80
C ILE A 45 3.72 1.47 8.12
N ILE A 46 4.16 0.74 7.09
CA ILE A 46 5.26 -0.23 7.15
C ILE A 46 6.55 0.41 6.61
N ASP A 47 6.46 1.13 5.49
CA ASP A 47 7.58 1.87 4.88
C ASP A 47 7.08 3.25 4.42
N LEU A 48 7.91 4.28 4.58
CA LEU A 48 7.56 5.65 4.24
C LEU A 48 8.80 6.44 3.85
N GLU A 49 8.79 7.01 2.66
CA GLU A 49 9.85 7.90 2.19
C GLU A 49 9.24 9.11 1.46
N PHE A 50 9.67 10.30 1.86
CA PHE A 50 9.31 11.55 1.20
C PHE A 50 10.36 11.91 0.13
N SER A 51 9.89 12.48 -0.98
CA SER A 51 10.77 13.04 -2.00
C SER A 51 11.43 14.32 -1.49
N GLN A 52 12.73 14.25 -1.23
CA GLN A 52 13.52 15.39 -0.78
C GLN A 52 13.53 16.52 -1.81
N GLU A 53 13.57 16.17 -3.10
CA GLU A 53 13.54 17.14 -4.21
C GLU A 53 12.26 17.95 -4.23
N MET A 54 11.11 17.30 -4.01
CA MET A 54 9.80 17.97 -3.97
C MET A 54 9.65 18.86 -2.73
N LEU A 55 10.18 18.43 -1.58
CA LEU A 55 10.19 19.24 -0.36
C LEU A 55 10.97 20.55 -0.55
N LEU A 56 12.09 20.51 -1.28
CA LEU A 56 12.85 21.72 -1.64
C LEU A 56 12.05 22.68 -2.55
N GLN A 57 11.10 22.17 -3.33
CA GLN A 57 10.23 22.94 -4.21
C GLN A 57 8.94 23.43 -3.54
N GLY A 58 8.76 23.15 -2.24
CA GLY A 58 7.52 23.49 -1.52
C GLY A 58 6.34 22.58 -1.80
N LYS A 59 6.62 21.33 -2.23
CA LYS A 59 5.61 20.29 -2.42
C LYS A 59 5.87 19.13 -1.48
N ILE A 60 4.80 18.52 -0.98
CA ILE A 60 4.92 17.23 -0.28
C ILE A 60 4.58 16.13 -1.27
N ALA A 61 5.55 15.26 -1.53
CA ALA A 61 5.40 14.07 -2.35
C ALA A 61 6.08 12.88 -1.68
N LEU A 62 5.60 11.68 -1.98
CA LEU A 62 6.18 10.43 -1.51
C LEU A 62 7.01 9.80 -2.63
N SER A 63 8.17 9.24 -2.28
CA SER A 63 8.93 8.35 -3.17
C SER A 63 8.54 6.88 -2.95
N LYS A 64 8.11 6.54 -1.74
CA LYS A 64 7.68 5.19 -1.37
C LYS A 64 6.71 5.23 -0.21
N ILE A 65 5.69 4.36 -0.24
CA ILE A 65 4.81 4.14 0.89
C ILE A 65 4.18 2.74 0.86
N SER A 66 4.18 2.05 1.99
CA SER A 66 3.46 0.79 2.14
C SER A 66 2.84 0.66 3.52
N GLY A 67 1.74 -0.10 3.63
CA GLY A 67 1.02 -0.22 4.88
C GLY A 67 -0.33 -0.91 4.76
N ILE A 68 -1.08 -0.83 5.86
CA ILE A 68 -2.41 -1.39 6.01
C ILE A 68 -3.33 -0.28 6.51
N ALA A 69 -4.46 -0.08 5.82
CA ALA A 69 -5.50 0.87 6.21
C ALA A 69 -6.40 0.31 7.32
N GLN A 70 -7.15 1.19 8.00
CA GLN A 70 -8.06 0.77 9.07
C GLN A 70 -9.17 -0.17 8.59
N ASP A 71 -9.56 -0.10 7.31
CA ASP A 71 -10.54 -1.01 6.71
C ASP A 71 -9.93 -2.34 6.22
N GLY A 72 -8.63 -2.56 6.43
CA GLY A 72 -7.89 -3.74 6.01
C GLY A 72 -7.23 -3.66 4.65
N SER A 73 -7.49 -2.59 3.89
CA SER A 73 -6.86 -2.42 2.57
C SER A 73 -5.34 -2.34 2.70
N ILE A 74 -4.64 -3.15 1.93
CA ILE A 74 -3.18 -3.15 1.87
C ILE A 74 -2.76 -2.27 0.70
N PHE A 75 -1.74 -1.43 0.89
CA PHE A 75 -1.17 -0.60 -0.16
C PHE A 75 0.34 -0.73 -0.20
N ASN A 76 0.91 -0.67 -1.40
CA ASN A 76 2.35 -0.67 -1.63
C ASN A 76 2.69 0.10 -2.91
N ALA A 77 3.05 1.38 -2.76
CA ALA A 77 3.43 2.27 -3.86
C ALA A 77 4.93 2.61 -3.79
N PRO A 78 5.67 2.61 -4.91
CA PRO A 78 5.20 2.46 -6.29
C PRO A 78 5.17 1.00 -6.82
N GLU A 79 5.45 0.00 -5.98
CA GLU A 79 5.66 -1.38 -6.44
C GLU A 79 4.39 -2.05 -7.01
N GLN A 80 3.25 -1.86 -6.36
CA GLN A 80 1.95 -2.44 -6.75
C GLN A 80 0.91 -1.35 -7.03
N ASP A 81 0.99 -0.23 -6.32
CA ASP A 81 0.06 0.89 -6.40
C ASP A 81 0.70 2.17 -6.94
N LEU A 82 -0.15 3.09 -7.39
CA LEU A 82 0.28 4.44 -7.73
C LEU A 82 0.62 5.26 -6.48
N LEU A 83 1.68 6.06 -6.57
CA LEU A 83 1.97 7.08 -5.57
C LEU A 83 0.87 8.16 -5.58
N PRO A 84 0.50 8.72 -4.43
CA PRO A 84 -0.44 9.83 -4.37
C PRO A 84 0.12 11.07 -5.07
N GLU A 85 -0.77 11.91 -5.60
CA GLU A 85 -0.37 13.18 -6.20
C GLU A 85 0.29 14.11 -5.17
N PRO A 86 1.37 14.82 -5.54
CA PRO A 86 1.99 15.81 -4.66
C PRO A 86 1.02 16.91 -4.25
N ILE A 87 1.09 17.34 -2.99
CA ILE A 87 0.32 18.50 -2.51
C ILE A 87 1.21 19.73 -2.41
N GLU A 88 0.70 20.84 -2.94
CA GLU A 88 1.27 22.18 -2.73
C GLU A 88 0.68 22.78 -1.44
N ILE A 89 1.54 23.32 -0.59
CA ILE A 89 1.13 23.92 0.69
C ILE A 89 1.11 25.43 0.56
N ASN A 90 0.00 26.05 0.98
CA ASN A 90 -0.09 27.50 1.10
C ASN A 90 0.63 27.98 2.36
N TYR A 91 1.53 28.95 2.17
CA TYR A 91 2.61 29.33 3.09
C TYR A 91 2.16 29.96 4.41
N GLU A 92 0.94 30.48 4.51
CA GLU A 92 0.51 31.34 5.63
C GLU A 92 -0.35 30.65 6.70
N SER A 93 -0.76 29.38 6.50
CA SER A 93 -1.77 28.74 7.38
C SER A 93 -1.45 27.32 7.85
N LEU A 94 -0.35 26.71 7.42
CA LEU A 94 -0.15 25.26 7.55
C LEU A 94 1.11 24.83 8.34
N ILE A 95 1.75 25.77 9.06
CA ILE A 95 2.78 25.42 10.05
C ILE A 95 2.13 24.59 11.16
N ASP A 96 2.84 23.59 11.69
CA ASP A 96 2.36 22.60 12.67
C ASP A 96 1.21 21.70 12.19
N SER A 97 0.83 21.78 10.91
CA SER A 97 -0.19 20.90 10.35
C SER A 97 0.31 19.48 10.16
N VAL A 98 -0.57 18.51 10.41
CA VAL A 98 -0.30 17.08 10.22
C VAL A 98 -0.68 16.67 8.81
N VAL A 99 0.27 16.11 8.09
CA VAL A 99 0.09 15.51 6.77
C VAL A 99 -0.46 14.11 6.96
N VAL A 100 -1.52 13.80 6.21
CA VAL A 100 -2.20 12.51 6.23
C VAL A 100 -2.20 11.87 4.86
N LEU A 101 -2.13 10.54 4.85
CA LEU A 101 -2.52 9.71 3.71
C LEU A 101 -4.03 9.49 3.80
N LYS A 102 -4.75 9.85 2.74
CA LYS A 102 -6.19 9.65 2.59
C LYS A 102 -6.47 8.45 1.71
N ILE A 103 -7.33 7.56 2.18
CA ILE A 103 -7.70 6.33 1.49
C ILE A 103 -9.24 6.24 1.46
N PRO A 104 -9.88 6.23 0.28
CA PRO A 104 -11.32 6.10 0.18
C PRO A 104 -11.79 4.72 0.67
N ILE A 105 -12.91 4.72 1.40
CA ILE A 105 -13.56 3.52 1.93
C ILE A 105 -14.58 3.04 0.90
N GLY A 106 -14.72 1.71 0.77
CA GLY A 106 -15.78 1.14 -0.06
C GLY A 106 -17.13 1.30 0.63
N VAL A 107 -18.01 2.12 0.06
CA VAL A 107 -19.39 2.34 0.52
C VAL A 107 -20.32 1.46 -0.31
N THR A 108 -21.30 0.81 0.31
CA THR A 108 -22.17 -0.19 -0.38
C THR A 108 -22.92 0.36 -1.58
N ASP A 109 -23.21 1.65 -1.59
CA ASP A 109 -24.09 2.29 -2.58
C ASP A 109 -23.28 3.02 -3.67
N ILE A 110 -21.94 3.02 -3.56
CA ILE A 110 -21.03 3.69 -4.49
C ILE A 110 -20.13 2.63 -5.13
N ALA A 111 -19.95 2.69 -6.44
CA ALA A 111 -19.02 1.79 -7.12
C ALA A 111 -17.57 2.03 -6.67
N ASP A 112 -16.90 0.95 -6.23
CA ASP A 112 -15.50 0.99 -5.80
C ASP A 112 -14.51 1.34 -6.93
N LEU A 113 -14.91 1.12 -8.20
CA LEU A 113 -14.07 1.32 -9.38
C LEU A 113 -14.90 1.89 -10.53
N SER A 114 -14.33 2.86 -11.24
CA SER A 114 -14.85 3.31 -12.54
C SER A 114 -13.84 2.98 -13.63
N LEU A 115 -14.25 2.24 -14.67
CA LEU A 115 -13.36 1.85 -15.77
C LEU A 115 -12.72 3.02 -16.51
N ARG A 116 -13.38 4.19 -16.51
CA ARG A 116 -12.89 5.44 -17.12
C ARG A 116 -12.35 6.44 -16.10
N ASN A 117 -12.20 6.03 -14.83
CA ASN A 117 -11.78 6.88 -13.72
C ASN A 117 -12.59 8.19 -13.57
N THR A 118 -13.89 8.19 -13.90
CA THR A 118 -14.76 9.38 -13.83
C THR A 118 -15.16 9.75 -12.41
N PHE A 119 -15.12 8.79 -11.48
CA PHE A 119 -15.42 9.02 -10.08
C PHE A 119 -14.13 9.40 -9.33
N PRO A 120 -14.01 10.61 -8.77
CA PRO A 120 -12.80 11.07 -8.08
C PRO A 120 -12.61 10.44 -6.70
N ASN A 121 -13.68 9.87 -6.11
CA ASN A 121 -13.67 9.28 -4.77
C ASN A 121 -13.96 7.76 -4.78
N SER A 122 -13.88 7.10 -5.94
CA SER A 122 -13.83 5.63 -5.98
C SER A 122 -12.60 5.10 -5.23
N LYS A 123 -12.74 3.95 -4.58
CA LYS A 123 -11.67 3.28 -3.83
C LYS A 123 -10.47 2.92 -4.69
N PHE A 124 -10.72 2.53 -5.93
CA PHE A 124 -9.69 2.11 -6.87
C PHE A 124 -9.61 3.02 -8.11
N ILE A 125 -8.42 3.06 -8.68
CA ILE A 125 -8.10 3.64 -9.99
C ILE A 125 -7.90 2.50 -10.99
N CYS A 126 -8.60 2.57 -12.13
CA CYS A 126 -8.45 1.66 -13.25
C CYS A 126 -7.15 1.93 -14.00
N LEU A 127 -6.33 0.90 -14.17
CA LEU A 127 -5.07 0.90 -14.89
C LEU A 127 -5.13 -0.09 -16.06
N ARG A 128 -4.46 0.24 -17.17
CA ARG A 128 -4.29 -0.67 -18.30
C ARG A 128 -2.89 -1.24 -18.25
N ASN A 129 -2.76 -2.52 -17.93
CA ASN A 129 -1.46 -3.18 -17.80
C ASN A 129 -1.39 -4.40 -18.72
N SER A 130 -0.21 -4.63 -19.31
CA SER A 130 0.10 -5.86 -20.05
C SER A 130 0.71 -6.88 -19.08
N ILE A 131 -0.01 -7.98 -18.84
CA ILE A 131 0.46 -9.06 -17.98
C ILE A 131 0.98 -10.21 -18.85
N ALA A 132 2.18 -10.69 -18.52
CA ALA A 132 2.73 -11.90 -19.12
C ALA A 132 1.95 -13.13 -18.64
N LEU A 133 1.45 -13.92 -19.58
CA LEU A 133 0.80 -15.18 -19.30
C LEU A 133 1.86 -16.19 -18.85
N ARG A 134 1.55 -16.91 -17.75
CA ARG A 134 2.40 -17.99 -17.23
C ARG A 134 2.09 -19.35 -17.84
N ASN A 135 1.03 -19.42 -18.64
CA ASN A 135 0.63 -20.63 -19.34
C ASN A 135 1.19 -20.54 -20.76
N TYR A 136 2.01 -21.53 -21.13
CA TYR A 136 2.45 -21.72 -22.50
C TYR A 136 1.38 -22.52 -23.23
N ASP A 137 0.80 -21.92 -24.28
CA ASP A 137 -0.16 -22.58 -25.15
C ASP A 137 0.57 -23.12 -26.38
N ASP A 138 0.95 -24.40 -26.32
CA ASP A 138 1.63 -25.09 -27.42
C ASP A 138 0.74 -25.22 -28.68
N SER A 139 -0.57 -25.00 -28.54
CA SER A 139 -1.51 -25.10 -29.66
C SER A 139 -1.41 -23.94 -30.67
N LYS A 140 -0.74 -22.84 -30.30
CA LYS A 140 -0.50 -21.69 -31.22
C LYS A 140 0.85 -21.75 -31.92
N SER A 141 1.75 -22.59 -31.45
CA SER A 141 3.03 -22.81 -32.10
C SER A 141 2.95 -24.12 -32.87
N ASN A 142 2.96 -24.05 -34.20
CA ASN A 142 3.23 -25.21 -35.06
C ASN A 142 4.71 -25.66 -34.87
N VAL A 143 5.09 -26.03 -33.63
CA VAL A 143 6.40 -26.62 -33.34
C VAL A 143 6.42 -28.04 -33.89
N MET A 144 5.27 -28.72 -33.89
CA MET A 144 5.16 -30.11 -34.37
C MET A 144 5.44 -30.26 -35.89
N ASP A 145 5.25 -29.21 -36.70
CA ASP A 145 5.57 -29.22 -38.14
C ASP A 145 7.06 -28.94 -38.43
N LYS A 146 7.87 -28.61 -37.42
CA LYS A 146 9.30 -28.28 -37.58
C LYS A 146 10.26 -29.33 -37.02
N ILE A 147 9.75 -30.45 -36.50
CA ILE A 147 10.59 -31.51 -35.93
C ILE A 147 10.96 -32.48 -37.06
N GLU A 148 11.85 -32.06 -37.96
CA GLU A 148 12.57 -32.99 -38.84
C GLU A 148 13.95 -33.37 -38.26
N ASP A 149 14.55 -32.54 -37.38
CA ASP A 149 15.87 -32.79 -36.82
C ASP A 149 15.96 -32.54 -35.30
N GLU A 150 16.57 -33.49 -34.58
CA GLU A 150 16.76 -33.51 -33.11
C GLU A 150 17.64 -32.35 -32.58
N TYR A 151 18.32 -31.63 -33.47
CA TYR A 151 19.24 -30.53 -33.17
C TYR A 151 18.60 -29.12 -33.17
N GLU A 152 17.34 -28.95 -33.60
CA GLU A 152 16.69 -27.61 -33.59
C GLU A 152 15.99 -27.26 -32.27
N LEU A 153 15.93 -28.17 -31.30
CA LEU A 153 15.29 -27.92 -29.99
C LEU A 153 15.99 -26.85 -29.15
N GLU A 154 17.28 -26.60 -29.38
CA GLU A 154 18.09 -25.69 -28.56
C GLU A 154 17.81 -24.20 -28.85
N ASN A 155 17.09 -23.86 -29.94
CA ASN A 155 16.82 -22.48 -30.36
C ASN A 155 15.35 -22.05 -30.25
N LEU A 156 14.52 -22.77 -29.48
CA LEU A 156 13.15 -22.34 -29.19
C LEU A 156 13.17 -21.14 -28.24
N THR A 157 13.03 -19.93 -28.81
CA THR A 157 12.82 -18.72 -28.03
C THR A 157 11.38 -18.71 -27.51
N PHE A 158 11.19 -19.08 -26.25
CA PHE A 158 9.88 -18.99 -25.58
C PHE A 158 9.51 -17.52 -25.37
N THR A 159 8.72 -16.95 -26.28
CA THR A 159 8.16 -15.62 -26.08
C THR A 159 6.90 -15.74 -25.21
N GLN A 160 6.96 -15.21 -23.98
CA GLN A 160 5.78 -15.14 -23.12
C GLN A 160 4.76 -14.19 -23.74
N GLU A 161 3.58 -14.72 -24.09
CA GLU A 161 2.46 -13.92 -24.59
C GLU A 161 2.04 -12.92 -23.51
N LYS A 162 1.92 -11.64 -23.87
CA LYS A 162 1.41 -10.59 -22.99
C LYS A 162 -0.03 -10.27 -23.37
N LYS A 163 -0.90 -10.14 -22.36
CA LYS A 163 -2.29 -9.75 -22.56
C LYS A 163 -2.58 -8.47 -21.80
N ASP A 164 -3.25 -7.54 -22.49
CA ASP A 164 -3.73 -6.32 -21.87
C ASP A 164 -4.94 -6.61 -21.00
N LEU A 165 -4.84 -6.22 -19.73
CA LEU A 165 -5.88 -6.36 -18.73
C LEU A 165 -6.12 -5.03 -18.04
N LEU A 166 -7.37 -4.80 -17.66
CA LEU A 166 -7.75 -3.70 -16.77
C LEU A 166 -7.53 -4.18 -15.34
N LEU A 167 -6.65 -3.50 -14.63
CA LEU A 167 -6.33 -3.74 -13.22
C LEU A 167 -6.77 -2.56 -12.37
N ALA A 168 -6.86 -2.78 -11.06
CA ALA A 168 -7.21 -1.76 -10.09
C ALA A 168 -6.01 -1.51 -9.17
N SER A 169 -5.66 -0.24 -8.96
CA SER A 169 -4.74 0.18 -7.89
C SER A 169 -5.51 0.97 -6.84
N LEU A 170 -5.14 0.81 -5.56
CA LEU A 170 -5.78 1.54 -4.47
C LEU A 170 -5.53 3.04 -4.63
N ARG A 171 -6.59 3.84 -4.51
CA ARG A 171 -6.47 5.29 -4.61
C ARG A 171 -5.88 5.87 -3.33
N LEU A 172 -4.63 6.31 -3.42
CA LEU A 172 -3.96 7.05 -2.36
C LEU A 172 -4.02 8.55 -2.66
N LYS A 173 -4.29 9.38 -1.66
CA LYS A 173 -4.20 10.84 -1.75
C LYS A 173 -3.42 11.40 -0.58
N LEU A 174 -2.70 12.50 -0.77
CA LEU A 174 -2.14 13.28 0.32
C LEU A 174 -3.12 14.37 0.74
N GLY A 175 -3.10 14.71 2.02
CA GLY A 175 -3.90 15.82 2.54
C GLY A 175 -3.40 16.32 3.87
N ILE A 176 -4.12 17.30 4.42
CA ILE A 176 -3.94 17.80 5.77
C ILE A 176 -5.04 17.23 6.65
N LEU A 177 -4.68 16.85 7.88
CA LEU A 177 -5.57 16.29 8.89
C LEU A 177 -6.78 17.20 9.12
N GLY A 178 -7.98 16.61 9.16
CA GLY A 178 -9.22 17.33 9.45
C GLY A 178 -9.97 17.88 8.24
N ASN A 179 -9.44 17.69 7.01
CA ASN A 179 -10.13 18.03 5.76
C ASN A 179 -10.63 16.75 5.03
N SER A 180 -11.06 15.73 5.75
CA SER A 180 -11.56 14.47 5.16
C SER A 180 -13.04 14.56 4.79
N THR A 181 -13.42 13.82 3.75
CA THR A 181 -14.83 13.44 3.56
C THR A 181 -15.18 12.27 4.49
N PRO A 182 -16.47 12.02 4.78
CA PRO A 182 -16.89 10.89 5.63
C PRO A 182 -16.45 9.51 5.10
N ASP A 183 -16.22 9.42 3.78
CA ASP A 183 -15.89 8.18 3.07
C ASP A 183 -14.39 8.01 2.84
N GLU A 184 -13.54 8.76 3.56
CA GLU A 184 -12.08 8.70 3.45
C GLU A 184 -11.46 8.48 4.84
N LEU A 185 -10.56 7.49 4.93
CA LEU A 185 -9.72 7.28 6.11
C LEU A 185 -8.51 8.20 6.07
N GLU A 186 -8.15 8.78 7.21
CA GLU A 186 -6.92 9.56 7.39
C GLU A 186 -5.89 8.78 8.21
N LEU A 187 -4.70 8.58 7.64
CA LEU A 187 -3.54 8.00 8.31
C LEU A 187 -2.47 9.10 8.48
N PRO A 188 -2.15 9.55 9.69
CA PRO A 188 -1.09 10.52 9.94
C PRO A 188 0.29 9.96 9.54
N ILE A 189 1.00 10.69 8.67
CA ILE A 189 2.30 10.26 8.12
C ILE A 189 3.45 11.20 8.44
N ALA A 190 3.20 12.50 8.61
CA ALA A 190 4.22 13.48 8.98
C ALA A 190 3.61 14.73 9.60
N LYS A 191 4.44 15.55 10.26
CA LYS A 191 4.07 16.89 10.73
C LYS A 191 5.01 17.92 10.11
N ILE A 192 4.46 19.04 9.67
CA ILE A 192 5.22 20.15 9.09
C ILE A 192 5.85 20.94 10.23
N LYS A 193 7.18 20.98 10.26
CA LYS A 193 7.95 21.72 11.26
C LYS A 193 8.05 23.20 10.90
N ASN A 194 8.47 23.49 9.67
CA ASN A 194 8.65 24.85 9.19
C ASN A 194 8.56 24.92 7.67
N ILE A 195 8.28 26.12 7.15
CA ILE A 195 8.34 26.45 5.74
C ILE A 195 9.26 27.66 5.60
N ASP A 196 10.36 27.49 4.89
CA ASP A 196 11.38 28.53 4.70
C ASP A 196 10.91 29.61 3.70
N ILE A 197 11.61 30.75 3.66
CA ILE A 197 11.36 31.87 2.72
C ILE A 197 11.44 31.40 1.26
N ASN A 198 12.33 30.43 1.00
CA ASN A 198 12.48 29.80 -0.32
C ASN A 198 11.42 28.73 -0.61
N LYS A 199 10.34 28.66 0.18
CA LYS A 199 9.24 27.69 0.07
C LYS A 199 9.61 26.26 0.41
N LYS A 200 10.86 25.99 0.82
CA LYS A 200 11.31 24.69 1.27
C LYS A 200 10.50 24.25 2.49
N ILE A 201 9.98 23.02 2.45
CA ILE A 201 9.25 22.41 3.56
C ILE A 201 10.22 21.56 4.38
N GLU A 202 10.22 21.75 5.69
CA GLU A 202 10.92 20.89 6.65
C GLU A 202 9.90 20.11 7.47
N LEU A 203 10.06 18.79 7.48
CA LEU A 203 9.22 17.89 8.27
C LEU A 203 9.84 17.65 9.65
N GLU A 204 8.99 17.40 10.63
CA GLU A 204 9.39 17.12 12.01
C GLU A 204 9.98 15.71 12.11
N SER A 205 11.23 15.58 12.56
CA SER A 205 11.94 14.30 12.70
C SER A 205 11.40 13.43 13.84
N ASP A 206 10.84 14.07 14.87
CA ASP A 206 10.41 13.41 16.10
C ASP A 206 8.95 12.96 16.01
N PHE A 207 8.29 13.26 14.89
CA PHE A 207 6.93 12.80 14.63
C PHE A 207 6.91 11.27 14.42
N ILE A 208 6.07 10.59 15.20
CA ILE A 208 5.86 9.15 15.11
C ILE A 208 4.56 8.91 14.33
N PRO A 209 4.60 8.44 13.07
CA PRO A 209 3.39 8.11 12.33
C PRO A 209 2.69 6.90 12.97
N THR A 210 1.44 6.66 12.56
CA THR A 210 0.78 5.38 12.87
C THR A 210 1.54 4.29 12.12
N CYS A 211 2.49 3.62 12.77
CA CYS A 211 3.40 2.67 12.14
C CYS A 211 3.19 1.24 12.64
N LEU A 212 3.39 0.27 11.74
CA LEU A 212 3.45 -1.16 12.07
C LEU A 212 4.89 -1.65 12.26
N ASN A 213 5.87 -0.90 11.76
CA ASN A 213 7.29 -1.25 11.86
C ASN A 213 8.09 -0.17 12.57
N ILE A 214 8.29 -0.33 13.88
CA ILE A 214 9.05 0.62 14.71
C ILE A 214 10.53 0.73 14.33
N SER A 215 11.11 -0.27 13.65
CA SER A 215 12.53 -0.25 13.28
C SER A 215 12.88 0.83 12.25
N LYS A 216 11.87 1.32 11.51
CA LYS A 216 11.99 2.37 10.51
C LYS A 216 11.94 3.78 11.11
N ILE A 217 11.59 3.92 12.39
CA ILE A 217 11.53 5.20 13.08
C ILE A 217 12.85 5.41 13.83
N SER A 218 13.64 6.38 13.36
CA SER A 218 14.96 6.70 13.94
C SER A 218 14.88 7.04 15.42
N THR A 219 13.90 7.85 15.83
CA THR A 219 13.75 8.29 17.23
C THR A 219 13.49 7.12 18.18
N ILE A 220 12.58 6.21 17.81
CA ILE A 220 12.29 5.00 18.61
C ILE A 220 13.51 4.07 18.63
N ARG A 221 14.17 3.91 17.48
CA ARG A 221 15.36 3.07 17.37
C ARG A 221 16.48 3.57 18.28
N SER A 222 16.82 4.85 18.22
CA SER A 222 17.85 5.45 19.09
C SER A 222 17.49 5.27 20.57
N PHE A 223 16.24 5.52 20.94
CA PHE A 223 15.76 5.32 22.32
C PHE A 223 15.89 3.87 22.78
N LEU A 224 15.55 2.89 21.93
CA LEU A 224 15.74 1.47 22.24
C LEU A 224 17.22 1.10 22.37
N GLU A 225 18.08 1.62 21.49
CA GLU A 225 19.53 1.39 21.55
C GLU A 225 20.13 1.94 22.86
N GLU A 226 19.71 3.13 23.30
CA GLU A 226 20.10 3.73 24.59
C GLU A 226 19.65 2.88 25.79
N ILE A 227 18.39 2.43 25.80
CA ILE A 227 17.86 1.57 26.87
C ILE A 227 18.63 0.25 26.93
N ILE A 228 18.86 -0.40 25.79
CA ILE A 228 19.60 -1.65 25.72
C ILE A 228 21.04 -1.45 26.23
N PHE A 229 21.67 -0.34 25.86
CA PHE A 229 23.01 0.00 26.34
C PHE A 229 23.03 0.18 27.87
N SER A 230 22.08 0.93 28.43
CA SER A 230 21.95 1.15 29.87
C SER A 230 21.72 -0.16 30.65
N ILE A 231 20.79 -1.01 30.18
CA ILE A 231 20.52 -2.33 30.77
C ILE A 231 21.79 -3.19 30.76
N ASN A 232 22.56 -3.18 29.67
CA ASN A 232 23.80 -3.93 29.57
C ASN A 232 24.88 -3.41 30.53
N GLN A 233 24.98 -2.10 30.74
CA GLN A 233 25.87 -1.54 31.76
C GLN A 233 25.46 -1.98 33.16
N HIS A 234 24.18 -1.85 33.51
CA HIS A 234 23.67 -2.28 34.82
C HIS A 234 23.88 -3.77 35.06
N LYS A 235 23.65 -4.61 34.05
CA LYS A 235 23.93 -6.06 34.11
C LYS A 235 25.40 -6.34 34.43
N LYS A 236 26.34 -5.63 33.80
CA LYS A 236 27.78 -5.79 34.07
C LYS A 236 28.14 -5.40 35.51
N VAL A 237 27.59 -4.29 35.99
CA VAL A 237 27.80 -3.83 37.38
C VAL A 237 27.27 -4.85 38.37
N LEU A 238 26.01 -5.28 38.23
CA LEU A 238 25.39 -6.27 39.11
C LEU A 238 26.13 -7.61 39.06
N SER A 239 26.52 -8.08 37.87
CA SER A 239 27.30 -9.32 37.74
C SER A 239 28.65 -9.26 38.44
N ASN A 240 29.26 -8.08 38.55
CA ASN A 240 30.51 -7.92 39.30
C ASN A 240 30.27 -7.86 40.82
N VAL A 241 29.14 -7.30 41.26
CA VAL A 241 28.77 -7.23 42.68
C VAL A 241 28.45 -8.62 43.26
N PHE A 242 27.71 -9.44 42.52
CA PHE A 242 27.28 -10.78 42.96
C PHE A 242 28.24 -11.93 42.57
N LYS A 243 29.48 -11.59 42.21
CA LYS A 243 30.52 -12.58 41.88
C LYS A 243 31.31 -13.09 43.10
N GLY A 244 31.03 -12.55 44.29
CA GLY A 244 31.49 -13.07 45.58
C GLY A 244 30.50 -14.07 46.15
#